data_AF-A0A936B538-F1
#
_entry.id   AF-A0A936B538-F1
#
_cell.length_a   1.000
_cell.length_b   1.000
_cell.length_c   1.000
_cell.angle_alpha   90.00
_cell.angle_beta   90.00
_cell.angle_gamma   90.00
#
_symmetry.space_group_name_H-M   'P 1'
#
loop_
_entity.id
_entity.type
_entity.pdbx_description
1 polymer ?
#
loop_
_entity_poly.entity_id
_entity_poly.type
_entity_poly.pdbx_seq_one_letter_code
_entity_poly.pdbx_strand_id
1 'polypeptide(L)'
;MRNQHNIHVTVLAKDLSRLEAPTEIYEALQGAGTAVDVLINNAGFASYGLFHELDRAKELEMVQLNITNLVALTHLFVEKWSGGDTAAC
;
A
#
# COMPACT_ATOMS: atom_id res chain seq x y z
N MET A 1 21.92 -4.53 7.71
CA MET A 1 20.63 -5.14 7.30
C MET A 1 20.81 -6.21 6.22
N ARG A 2 20.92 -5.91 4.92
CA ARG A 2 20.95 -6.93 3.84
C ARG A 2 22.07 -7.99 3.93
N ASN A 3 23.28 -7.59 4.32
CA ASN A 3 24.42 -8.52 4.41
C ASN A 3 24.59 -9.13 5.80
N GLN A 4 23.75 -8.73 6.77
CA GLN A 4 23.84 -9.17 8.17
C GLN A 4 22.77 -10.20 8.52
N HIS A 5 21.69 -10.24 7.73
CA HIS A 5 20.62 -11.21 7.83
C HIS A 5 20.39 -11.73 6.41
N ASN A 6 20.38 -13.05 6.20
CA ASN A 6 20.22 -13.67 4.89
C ASN A 6 18.79 -13.46 4.34
N ILE A 7 18.47 -12.22 3.96
CA ILE A 7 17.16 -11.78 3.50
C ILE A 7 17.26 -11.15 2.13
N HIS A 8 16.28 -11.46 1.29
CA HIS A 8 16.08 -10.75 0.02
C HIS A 8 15.20 -9.53 0.27
N VAL A 9 15.52 -8.40 -0.37
CA VAL A 9 14.74 -7.16 -0.26
C VAL A 9 14.56 -6.58 -1.65
N THR A 10 13.31 -6.33 -2.02
CA THR A 10 12.93 -5.59 -3.23
C THR A 10 12.41 -4.23 -2.83
N VAL A 11 12.81 -3.19 -3.54
CA VAL A 11 12.35 -1.81 -3.29
C VAL A 11 11.49 -1.37 -4.48
N LEU A 12 10.26 -0.97 -4.18
CA LEU A 12 9.34 -0.36 -5.13
C LEU A 12 9.02 1.05 -4.64
N ALA A 13 9.57 2.06 -5.31
CA ALA A 13 9.34 3.45 -4.95
C ALA A 13 7.99 3.93 -5.50
N LYS A 14 7.04 4.21 -4.61
CA LYS A 14 5.70 4.75 -4.94
C LYS A 14 5.27 5.77 -3.89
N ASP A 15 4.59 6.81 -4.35
CA ASP A 15 3.94 7.78 -3.47
C ASP A 15 2.53 7.29 -3.16
N LEU A 16 2.35 6.79 -1.94
CA LEU A 16 1.07 6.24 -1.47
C LEU A 16 0.01 7.30 -1.19
N SER A 17 0.28 8.61 -1.35
CA SER A 17 -0.76 9.64 -1.33
C SER A 17 -1.49 9.78 -2.68
N ARG A 18 -1.00 9.13 -3.74
CA ARG A 18 -1.63 9.16 -5.07
C ARG A 18 -2.70 8.09 -5.20
N LEU A 19 -3.85 8.44 -5.77
CA LEU A 19 -4.99 7.54 -5.96
C LEU A 19 -4.62 6.24 -6.71
N GLU A 20 -3.65 6.31 -7.62
CA GLU A 20 -3.28 5.20 -8.51
C GLU A 20 -2.29 4.23 -7.86
N ALA A 21 -1.67 4.63 -6.73
CA ALA A 21 -0.59 3.90 -6.11
C ALA A 21 -0.95 2.45 -5.73
N PRO A 22 -2.15 2.14 -5.18
CA PRO A 22 -2.50 0.77 -4.86
C PRO A 22 -2.49 -0.17 -6.07
N THR A 23 -3.09 0.25 -7.19
CA THR A 23 -3.14 -0.53 -8.43
C THR A 23 -1.75 -0.69 -9.02
N GLU A 24 -0.97 0.39 -9.11
CA GLU A 24 0.41 0.32 -9.64
C GLU A 24 1.32 -0.60 -8.83
N ILE A 25 1.17 -0.63 -7.50
CA ILE A 25 1.92 -1.53 -6.62
C ILE A 25 1.52 -2.98 -6.87
N TYR A 26 0.21 -3.24 -6.89
CA TYR A 26 -0.33 -4.56 -7.10
C TYR A 26 0.12 -5.15 -8.44
N GLU A 27 -0.06 -4.40 -9.53
CA GLU A 27 0.34 -4.82 -10.88
C GLU A 27 1.85 -5.05 -11.00
N ALA A 28 2.68 -4.19 -10.39
CA ALA A 28 4.13 -4.37 -10.40
C ALA A 28 4.56 -5.68 -9.72
N LEU A 29 3.95 -6.02 -8.58
CA LEU A 29 4.24 -7.26 -7.85
C LEU A 29 3.75 -8.49 -8.61
N GLN A 30 2.55 -8.42 -9.20
CA GLN A 30 2.01 -9.49 -10.03
C GLN A 30 2.87 -9.73 -11.29
N GLY A 31 3.28 -8.66 -11.96
CA GLY A 31 4.17 -8.73 -13.13
C GLY A 31 5.56 -9.30 -12.81
N ALA A 32 6.03 -9.11 -11.57
CA ALA A 32 7.27 -9.70 -11.07
C ALA A 32 7.10 -11.13 -10.53
N GLY A 33 5.88 -11.69 -10.54
CA GLY A 33 5.60 -13.00 -9.95
C GLY A 33 5.87 -13.06 -8.44
N THR A 34 5.80 -11.93 -7.75
CA THR A 34 6.10 -11.84 -6.30
C THR A 34 4.86 -12.21 -5.50
N ALA A 35 4.88 -13.37 -4.85
CA ALA A 35 3.85 -13.75 -3.88
C ALA A 35 3.99 -12.90 -2.60
N VAL A 36 2.87 -12.36 -2.12
CA VAL A 36 2.79 -11.59 -0.88
C VAL A 36 1.91 -12.36 0.09
N ASP A 37 2.48 -12.82 1.20
CA ASP A 37 1.74 -13.51 2.27
C ASP A 37 1.27 -12.56 3.37
N VAL A 38 1.96 -11.42 3.52
CA VAL A 38 1.70 -10.43 4.56
C VAL A 38 1.74 -9.03 3.95
N LEU A 39 0.64 -8.29 4.16
CA LEU A 39 0.56 -6.87 3.84
C LEU A 39 0.66 -6.05 5.14
N ILE A 40 1.58 -5.10 5.20
CA ILE A 40 1.70 -4.15 6.32
C ILE A 40 1.44 -2.74 5.81
N ASN A 41 0.25 -2.21 6.10
CA ASN A 41 -0.09 -0.80 5.84
C ASN A 41 0.53 0.09 6.93
N ASN A 42 1.82 0.38 6.82
CA ASN A 42 2.55 1.20 7.80
C ASN A 42 2.84 2.63 7.32
N ALA A 43 2.52 2.96 6.07
CA ALA A 43 2.72 4.32 5.57
C ALA A 43 1.62 5.24 6.12
N GLY A 44 2.04 6.36 6.68
CA GLY A 44 1.11 7.37 7.15
C GLY A 44 1.83 8.61 7.62
N PHE A 45 1.11 9.73 7.61
CA PHE A 45 1.53 10.95 8.28
C PHE A 45 0.34 11.60 8.95
N ALA A 46 0.61 12.62 9.77
CA ALA A 46 -0.38 13.40 10.47
C ALA A 46 0.03 14.88 10.45
N SER A 47 -0.94 15.76 10.70
CA SER A 47 -0.73 17.19 10.91
C SER A 47 -1.13 17.58 12.33
N TYR A 48 -0.75 18.79 12.74
CA TYR A 48 -1.05 19.31 14.06
C TYR A 48 -1.25 20.82 14.00
N GLY A 49 -2.33 21.31 14.61
CA GLY A 49 -2.69 22.72 14.65
C GLY A 49 -4.21 22.93 14.75
N LEU A 50 -4.65 24.18 14.71
CA LEU A 50 -6.07 24.49 14.62
C LEU A 50 -6.57 24.10 13.23
N PHE A 51 -7.60 23.27 13.16
CA PHE A 51 -8.06 22.64 11.91
C PHE A 51 -8.27 23.64 10.75
N HIS A 52 -8.89 24.78 11.03
CA HIS A 52 -9.16 25.83 10.05
C HIS A 52 -7.92 26.60 9.54
N GLU A 53 -6.77 26.42 10.19
CA GLU A 53 -5.48 27.00 9.80
C GLU A 53 -4.59 25.99 9.06
N LEU A 54 -4.97 24.70 9.04
CA LEU A 54 -4.21 23.66 8.36
C LEU A 54 -4.33 23.78 6.85
N ASP A 55 -3.27 23.36 6.17
CA ASP A 55 -3.26 23.26 4.71
C ASP A 55 -4.22 22.16 4.26
N ARG A 56 -5.37 22.57 3.71
CA ARG A 56 -6.41 21.68 3.21
C ARG A 56 -5.86 20.62 2.25
N ALA A 57 -4.88 20.94 1.39
CA ALA A 57 -4.34 19.97 0.45
C ALA A 57 -3.63 18.83 1.18
N LYS A 58 -2.81 19.14 2.20
CA LYS A 58 -2.12 18.14 3.02
C LYS A 58 -3.07 17.30 3.84
N GLU A 59 -4.15 17.88 4.36
CA GLU A 59 -5.19 17.12 5.06
C GLU A 59 -5.86 16.10 4.14
N LEU A 60 -6.15 16.49 2.88
CA LEU A 60 -6.72 15.57 1.89
C LEU A 60 -5.73 14.48 1.47
N GLU A 61 -4.45 14.81 1.30
CA GLU A 61 -3.39 13.80 1.06
C GLU A 61 -3.28 12.81 2.21
N MET A 62 -3.43 13.28 3.46
CA MET A 62 -3.42 12.42 4.64
C MET A 62 -4.59 11.44 4.64
N VAL A 63 -5.80 11.91 4.31
CA VAL A 63 -6.97 11.03 4.17
C VAL A 63 -6.77 10.04 3.02
N GLN A 64 -6.24 10.51 1.89
CA GLN A 64 -5.98 9.65 0.74
C GLN A 64 -4.99 8.53 1.10
N LEU A 65 -3.90 8.84 1.82
CA LEU A 65 -2.90 7.86 2.24
C LEU A 65 -3.44 6.92 3.33
N ASN A 66 -3.89 7.49 4.45
CA ASN A 66 -4.18 6.73 5.68
C ASN A 66 -5.49 5.95 5.59
N ILE A 67 -6.44 6.37 4.74
CA ILE A 67 -7.77 5.78 4.65
C ILE A 67 -8.00 5.20 3.25
N THR A 68 -8.08 6.05 2.23
CA THR A 68 -8.54 5.62 0.89
C THR A 68 -7.63 4.55 0.29
N ASN A 69 -6.32 4.81 0.24
CA ASN A 69 -5.36 3.91 -0.37
C ASN A 69 -5.06 2.69 0.49
N LEU A 70 -5.09 2.84 1.83
CA LEU A 70 -5.03 1.71 2.75
C LEU A 70 -6.16 0.71 2.46
N VAL A 71 -7.40 1.20 2.34
CA VAL A 71 -8.57 0.36 2.03
C VAL A 71 -8.43 -0.29 0.66
N ALA A 72 -8.08 0.49 -0.37
CA ALA A 72 -7.92 -0.01 -1.73
C ALA A 72 -6.84 -1.11 -1.83
N LEU A 73 -5.66 -0.88 -1.25
CA LEU A 73 -4.56 -1.86 -1.27
C LEU A 73 -4.95 -3.14 -0.52
N THR A 74 -5.63 -2.99 0.63
CA THR A 74 -6.11 -4.14 1.40
C THR A 74 -7.12 -4.97 0.60
N HIS A 75 -8.06 -4.32 -0.10
CA HIS A 75 -9.05 -5.02 -0.92
C HIS A 75 -8.38 -5.85 -2.03
N LEU A 76 -7.43 -5.27 -2.76
CA LEU A 76 -6.71 -5.94 -3.85
C LEU A 76 -6.00 -7.22 -3.37
N PHE A 77 -5.33 -7.17 -2.22
CA PHE A 77 -4.62 -8.33 -1.67
C PHE A 77 -5.56 -9.37 -1.05
N VAL A 78 -6.60 -8.93 -0.32
CA VAL A 78 -7.58 -9.86 0.26
C VAL A 78 -8.34 -10.61 -0.84
N GLU A 79 -8.73 -9.94 -1.92
CA GLU A 79 -9.37 -10.58 -3.07
C GLU A 79 -8.44 -11.64 -3.69
N LYS A 80 -7.15 -11.31 -3.88
CA LYS A 80 -6.14 -12.25 -4.40
C LYS A 80 -5.92 -13.47 -3.50
N TRP A 81 -5.95 -13.29 -2.19
CA TRP A 81 -5.77 -14.36 -1.20
C TRP A 81 -7.03 -15.22 -1.08
N SER A 82 -8.20 -14.59 -1.06
CA SER A 82 -9.50 -15.27 -0.91
C SER A 82 -9.91 -16.00 -2.18
N GLY A 83 -9.44 -15.56 -3.34
CA GLY A 83 -9.64 -16.22 -4.64
C GLY A 83 -8.83 -17.51 -4.85
N GLY A 84 -8.18 -18.04 -3.81
CA GLY A 84 -7.42 -19.28 -3.84
C GLY A 84 -8.20 -20.51 -3.41
N ASP A 85 -9.32 -20.84 -4.08
CA ASP A 85 -9.82 -22.24 -4.19
C ASP A 85 -10.85 -22.51 -5.33
N THR A 86 -10.89 -21.73 -6.42
CA THR A 86 -11.84 -22.00 -7.54
C THR A 86 -11.22 -22.11 -8.93
N ALA A 87 -9.89 -22.22 -9.04
CA ALA A 87 -9.20 -22.44 -10.33
C ALA A 87 -8.33 -23.71 -10.34
N ALA A 88 -8.78 -24.77 -9.66
CA ALA A 88 -8.23 -26.12 -9.77
C ALA A 88 -9.34 -27.18 -9.59
N CYS A 89 -10.23 -27.29 -10.59
CA CYS A 89 -11.04 -28.49 -10.84
C CYS A 89 -11.41 -28.52 -12.33
#